data_AF-A0A8J5LXM3-F1
#
_entry.id   AF-A0A8J5LXM3-F1
#
_cell.length_a   1.000
_cell.length_b   1.000
_cell.length_c   1.000
_cell.angle_alpha   90.00
_cell.angle_beta   90.00
_cell.angle_gamma   90.00
#
_symmetry.space_group_name_H-M   'P 1'
#
loop_
_entity.id
_entity.type
_entity.pdbx_description
1 polymer ?
#
loop_
_entity_poly.entity_id
_entity_poly.type
_entity_poly.pdbx_seq_one_letter_code
_entity_poly.pdbx_strand_id
1 'polypeptide(L)'
;MTEGRRRNFTEEEDLALLRQALGDRPFLQPRGGFLAKWDAIAATLVADQNFPRESLSGKTASGRFDKLVKAHRELVAEAGLLSGVSEDDDEKLTLLDEIIALIDDHATRLAAVKDNEFRKREKEEEASLAARRLAMDTLSESSEGSPPKKRKETELA
;
A
#
# COMPACT_ATOMS: atom_id res chain seq x y z
N MET A 1 33.70 4.20 -30.60
CA MET A 1 33.52 5.05 -29.39
C MET A 1 33.21 4.12 -28.25
N THR A 2 34.20 3.83 -27.42
CA THR A 2 34.00 3.00 -26.22
C THR A 2 33.33 3.86 -25.17
N GLU A 3 32.21 3.42 -24.60
CA GLU A 3 31.90 3.55 -23.17
C GLU A 3 30.53 2.96 -22.85
N GLY A 4 30.49 1.63 -22.74
CA GLY A 4 29.34 0.88 -22.25
C GLY A 4 29.51 0.41 -20.81
N ARG A 5 30.35 1.05 -20.00
CA ARG A 5 30.46 0.70 -18.58
C ARG A 5 29.32 1.42 -17.85
N ARG A 6 28.35 0.65 -17.33
CA ARG A 6 27.33 1.18 -16.43
C ARG A 6 28.05 1.93 -15.29
N ARG A 7 27.94 3.26 -15.27
CA ARG A 7 28.43 4.08 -14.16
C ARG A 7 27.60 3.76 -12.92
N ASN A 8 28.26 3.33 -11.85
CA ASN A 8 27.65 3.15 -10.54
C ASN A 8 27.11 4.48 -10.02
N PHE A 9 26.16 4.43 -9.08
CA PHE A 9 25.67 5.61 -8.40
C PHE A 9 26.72 6.12 -7.40
N THR A 10 26.98 7.42 -7.40
CA THR A 10 27.76 8.09 -6.34
C THR A 10 26.88 8.39 -5.12
N GLU A 11 27.50 8.80 -4.02
CA GLU A 11 26.78 9.23 -2.82
C GLU A 11 25.96 10.50 -3.06
N GLU A 12 26.47 11.46 -3.84
CA GLU A 12 25.69 12.66 -4.18
C GLU A 12 24.47 12.32 -5.04
N GLU A 13 24.62 11.37 -5.99
CA GLU A 13 23.50 10.89 -6.80
C GLU A 13 22.45 10.16 -5.94
N ASP A 14 22.89 9.36 -4.96
CA ASP A 14 21.99 8.71 -4.01
C ASP A 14 21.25 9.73 -3.15
N LEU A 15 21.95 10.73 -2.60
CA LEU A 15 21.34 11.78 -1.79
C LEU A 15 20.31 12.59 -2.58
N ALA A 16 20.66 13.01 -3.80
CA ALA A 16 19.72 13.73 -4.68
C ALA A 16 18.47 12.89 -4.97
N LEU A 17 18.66 11.60 -5.26
CA LEU A 17 17.56 10.66 -5.48
C LEU A 17 16.67 10.51 -4.24
N LEU A 18 17.26 10.35 -3.05
CA LEU A 18 16.52 10.17 -1.80
C LEU A 18 15.75 11.43 -1.41
N ARG A 19 16.36 12.62 -1.52
CA ARG A 19 15.69 13.91 -1.27
C ARG A 19 14.48 14.10 -2.19
N GLN A 20 14.67 13.89 -3.50
CA GLN A 20 13.58 14.03 -4.46
C GLN A 20 12.49 12.99 -4.24
N ALA A 21 12.86 11.73 -3.95
CA ALA A 21 11.90 10.67 -3.65
C ALA A 21 11.11 10.95 -2.37
N LEU A 22 11.72 11.49 -1.32
CA LEU A 22 11.03 11.87 -0.09
C LEU A 22 9.98 12.96 -0.33
N GLY A 23 10.31 13.95 -1.17
CA GLY A 23 9.38 15.01 -1.57
C GLY A 23 8.20 14.50 -2.41
N ASP A 24 8.49 13.77 -3.49
CA ASP A 24 7.50 13.37 -4.49
C ASP A 24 6.73 12.09 -4.14
N ARG A 25 7.26 11.30 -3.20
CA ARG A 25 6.71 10.04 -2.66
C ARG A 25 6.26 9.06 -3.76
N PRO A 26 7.13 8.72 -4.72
CA PRO A 26 6.80 7.79 -5.80
C PRO A 26 6.54 6.37 -5.28
N PHE A 27 7.11 6.01 -4.13
CA PHE A 27 6.99 4.70 -3.47
C PHE A 27 5.63 4.47 -2.78
N LEU A 28 4.81 5.52 -2.61
CA LEU A 28 3.44 5.40 -2.08
C LEU A 28 2.37 5.26 -3.18
N GLN A 29 2.78 5.25 -4.45
CA GLN A 29 1.84 5.30 -5.56
C GLN A 29 1.08 3.98 -5.76
N PRO A 30 -0.23 4.02 -6.06
CA PRO A 30 -0.99 2.84 -6.42
C PRO A 30 -0.49 2.16 -7.69
N ARG A 31 -0.91 0.89 -7.87
CA ARG A 31 -0.63 0.13 -9.10
C ARG A 31 -1.12 0.92 -10.34
N GLY A 32 -0.22 1.15 -11.29
CA GLY A 32 -0.51 1.85 -12.56
C GLY A 32 0.12 3.25 -12.71
N GLY A 33 0.54 3.90 -11.61
CA GLY A 33 1.18 5.22 -11.64
C GLY A 33 2.65 5.25 -11.22
N PHE A 34 3.16 4.13 -10.70
CA PHE A 34 4.49 4.00 -10.11
C PHE A 34 5.60 4.47 -11.05
N LEU A 35 5.70 3.89 -12.25
CA LEU A 35 6.83 4.17 -13.15
C LEU A 35 6.81 5.60 -13.68
N ALA A 36 5.62 6.15 -13.96
CA ALA A 36 5.48 7.53 -14.42
C ALA A 36 5.98 8.55 -13.38
N LYS A 37 5.76 8.28 -12.08
CA LYS A 37 6.28 9.14 -11.01
C LYS A 37 7.80 9.03 -10.88
N TRP A 38 8.37 7.84 -11.07
CA TRP A 38 9.81 7.68 -11.13
C TRP A 38 10.44 8.32 -12.37
N ASP A 39 9.76 8.28 -13.53
CA ASP A 39 10.21 8.97 -14.73
C ASP A 39 10.20 10.49 -14.54
N ALA A 40 9.19 11.02 -13.84
CA ALA A 40 9.14 12.44 -13.47
C ALA A 40 10.31 12.83 -12.56
N ILE A 41 10.61 12.04 -11.51
CA ILE A 41 11.77 12.25 -10.65
C ILE A 41 13.07 12.20 -11.45
N ALA A 42 13.22 11.20 -12.31
CA ALA A 42 14.40 11.06 -13.14
C ALA A 42 14.60 12.26 -14.08
N ALA A 43 13.52 12.78 -14.67
CA ALA A 43 13.55 13.98 -15.48
C ALA A 43 13.92 15.23 -14.65
N THR A 44 13.37 15.38 -13.44
CA THR A 44 13.71 16.49 -12.54
C THR A 44 15.19 16.46 -12.17
N LEU A 45 15.73 15.29 -11.81
CA LEU A 45 17.14 15.15 -11.45
C LEU A 45 18.06 15.46 -12.64
N VAL A 46 17.76 14.93 -13.83
CA VAL A 46 18.57 15.19 -15.03
C VAL A 46 18.49 16.66 -15.48
N ALA A 47 17.40 17.36 -15.19
CA ALA A 47 17.27 18.79 -15.48
C ALA A 47 18.07 19.68 -14.52
N ASP A 48 18.47 19.17 -13.35
CA ASP A 48 19.33 19.88 -12.41
C ASP A 48 20.79 19.84 -12.89
N GLN A 49 21.37 21.02 -13.09
CA GLN A 49 22.77 21.17 -13.52
C GLN A 49 23.77 20.62 -12.49
N ASN A 50 23.36 20.50 -11.23
CA ASN A 50 24.18 19.94 -10.16
C ASN A 50 24.07 18.42 -10.06
N PHE A 51 23.18 17.78 -10.82
CA PHE A 51 23.09 16.34 -10.86
C PHE A 51 24.17 15.77 -11.80
N PRO A 52 25.09 14.91 -11.32
CA PRO A 52 26.27 14.50 -12.10
C PRO A 52 25.99 13.70 -13.37
N ARG A 53 24.74 13.27 -13.58
CA ARG A 53 24.36 12.30 -14.61
C ARG A 53 23.46 12.90 -15.68
N GLU A 54 23.92 12.78 -16.92
CA GLU A 54 23.26 13.29 -18.13
C GLU A 54 21.96 12.55 -18.50
N SER A 55 21.78 11.31 -18.03
CA SER A 55 20.56 10.55 -18.31
C SER A 55 20.23 9.55 -17.20
N LEU A 56 18.96 9.54 -16.82
CA LEU A 56 18.39 8.65 -15.82
C LEU A 56 16.99 8.25 -16.27
N SER A 57 16.65 6.97 -16.14
CA SER A 57 15.29 6.49 -16.37
C SER A 57 14.60 6.18 -15.06
N GLY A 58 13.27 6.29 -15.00
CA GLY A 58 12.50 5.98 -13.80
C GLY A 58 12.75 4.56 -13.30
N LYS A 59 12.90 3.59 -14.21
CA LYS A 59 13.25 2.20 -13.86
C LYS A 59 14.61 2.09 -13.17
N THR A 60 15.59 2.90 -13.58
CA THR A 60 16.93 2.89 -12.97
C THR A 60 16.89 3.60 -11.62
N ALA A 61 16.19 4.73 -11.53
CA ALA A 61 15.97 5.46 -10.29
C ALA A 61 15.25 4.58 -9.24
N SER A 62 14.13 3.96 -9.61
CA SER A 62 13.37 3.09 -8.71
C SER A 62 14.21 1.88 -8.28
N GLY A 63 14.92 1.24 -9.20
CA GLY A 63 15.77 0.09 -8.88
C GLY A 63 16.97 0.46 -8.01
N ARG A 64 17.48 1.69 -8.07
CA ARG A 64 18.52 2.17 -7.15
C ARG A 64 17.92 2.45 -5.77
N PHE A 65 16.80 3.14 -5.72
CA PHE A 65 16.06 3.41 -4.49
C PHE A 65 15.75 2.14 -3.71
N ASP A 66 15.21 1.11 -4.38
CA ASP A 66 14.89 -0.18 -3.73
C ASP A 66 16.12 -0.84 -3.10
N LYS A 67 17.28 -0.74 -3.75
CA LYS A 67 18.55 -1.25 -3.20
C LYS A 67 18.99 -0.49 -1.96
N LEU A 68 18.85 0.85 -1.95
CA LEU A 68 19.21 1.68 -0.81
C LEU A 68 18.32 1.38 0.40
N VAL A 69 17.00 1.35 0.19
CA VAL A 69 16.03 0.99 1.24
C VAL A 69 16.31 -0.41 1.79
N LYS A 70 16.58 -1.39 0.92
CA LYS A 70 16.90 -2.75 1.34
C LYS A 70 18.18 -2.81 2.18
N ALA A 71 19.26 -2.21 1.70
CA ALA A 71 20.54 -2.21 2.39
C ALA A 71 20.44 -1.52 3.77
N HIS A 72 19.67 -0.43 3.87
CA HIS A 72 19.45 0.26 5.13
C HIS A 72 18.66 -0.58 6.14
N ARG A 73 17.61 -1.28 5.69
CA ARG A 73 16.88 -2.20 6.58
C ARG A 73 17.75 -3.34 7.08
N GLU A 74 18.64 -3.87 6.24
CA GLU A 74 19.63 -4.88 6.63
C GLU A 74 20.61 -4.32 7.67
N LEU A 75 21.15 -3.11 7.44
CA LEU A 75 22.05 -2.42 8.37
C LEU A 75 21.38 -2.18 9.72
N VAL A 76 20.16 -1.62 9.75
CA VAL A 76 19.43 -1.36 11.00
C VAL A 76 19.14 -2.66 11.75
N ALA A 77 18.80 -3.74 11.04
CA ALA A 77 18.59 -5.05 11.65
C ALA A 77 19.89 -5.60 12.27
N GLU A 78 21.04 -5.44 11.61
CA GLU A 78 22.34 -5.86 12.11
C GLU A 78 22.85 -4.98 13.27
N ALA A 79 22.69 -3.65 13.18
CA ALA A 79 23.06 -2.71 14.23
C ALA A 79 22.19 -2.86 15.49
N GLY A 80 20.90 -3.17 15.34
CA GLY A 80 20.04 -3.53 16.46
C GLY A 80 20.50 -4.80 17.20
N LEU A 81 21.27 -5.67 16.55
CA LEU A 81 21.90 -6.86 17.16
C LEU A 81 23.27 -6.55 17.77
N LEU A 82 23.98 -5.54 17.26
CA LEU A 82 25.33 -5.16 17.63
C LEU A 82 25.32 -3.69 18.09
N SER A 83 24.88 -3.43 19.32
CA SER A 83 24.79 -2.09 19.90
C SER A 83 26.14 -1.34 19.88
N GLY A 84 26.36 -0.56 18.83
CA GLY A 84 27.47 0.36 18.64
C GLY A 84 27.16 1.27 17.46
N VAL A 85 26.59 2.45 17.74
CA VAL A 85 26.23 3.45 16.72
C VAL A 85 27.49 4.10 16.18
N SER A 86 27.68 4.05 14.86
CA SER A 86 28.68 4.79 14.10
C SER A 86 28.02 6.06 13.55
N GLU A 87 28.67 7.21 13.70
CA GLU A 87 28.07 8.56 13.63
C GLU A 87 28.27 9.27 12.26
N ASP A 88 28.67 8.55 11.19
CA ASP A 88 29.29 9.20 10.02
C ASP A 88 28.50 9.18 8.69
N ASP A 89 27.16 9.02 8.69
CA ASP A 89 26.33 9.20 7.47
C ASP A 89 24.96 9.84 7.77
N ASP A 90 24.95 10.88 8.62
CA ASP A 90 23.74 11.48 9.23
C ASP A 90 22.58 11.72 8.24
N GLU A 91 22.84 12.39 7.12
CA GLU A 91 21.73 12.82 6.25
C GLU A 91 21.14 11.65 5.47
N LYS A 92 21.98 10.78 4.89
CA LYS A 92 21.50 9.65 4.09
C LYS A 92 20.71 8.69 4.95
N LEU A 93 21.22 8.39 6.15
CA LEU A 93 20.55 7.51 7.10
C LEU A 93 19.23 8.14 7.57
N THR A 94 19.22 9.43 7.92
CA THR A 94 18.01 10.14 8.32
C THR A 94 16.94 10.11 7.22
N LEU A 95 17.31 10.37 5.97
CA LEU A 95 16.38 10.31 4.83
C LEU A 95 15.83 8.89 4.66
N LEU A 96 16.67 7.86 4.78
CA LEU A 96 16.25 6.46 4.66
C LEU A 96 15.32 6.05 5.80
N ASP A 97 15.59 6.46 7.04
CA ASP A 97 14.73 6.22 8.20
C ASP A 97 13.34 6.85 8.00
N GLU A 98 13.27 8.12 7.56
CA GLU A 98 12.01 8.79 7.29
C GLU A 98 11.22 8.11 6.16
N ILE A 99 11.90 7.78 5.06
CA ILE A 99 11.30 7.08 3.92
C ILE A 99 10.74 5.72 4.34
N ILE A 100 11.49 4.97 5.15
CA ILE A 100 11.07 3.66 5.66
C ILE A 100 9.84 3.80 6.56
N ALA A 101 9.85 4.77 7.48
CA ALA A 101 8.69 5.04 8.34
C ALA A 101 7.44 5.35 7.50
N LEU A 102 7.56 6.18 6.46
CA LEU A 102 6.45 6.49 5.55
C LEU A 102 5.93 5.25 4.80
N ILE A 103 6.83 4.36 4.36
CA ILE A 103 6.46 3.10 3.69
C ILE A 103 5.68 2.20 4.66
N ASP A 104 6.18 2.02 5.87
CA ASP A 104 5.61 1.10 6.86
C ASP A 104 4.27 1.62 7.40
N ASP A 105 4.15 2.93 7.64
CA ASP A 105 2.90 3.59 8.01
C ASP A 105 1.84 3.47 6.91
N HIS A 106 2.24 3.62 5.66
CA HIS A 106 1.33 3.45 4.53
C HIS A 106 0.86 2.00 4.40
N ALA A 107 1.77 1.03 4.54
CA ALA A 107 1.42 -0.39 4.54
C ALA A 107 0.43 -0.73 5.66
N THR A 108 0.67 -0.21 6.87
CA THR A 108 -0.19 -0.40 8.05
C THR A 108 -1.58 0.18 7.81
N ARG A 109 -1.68 1.40 7.28
CA ARG A 109 -2.97 2.02 6.93
C ARG A 109 -3.74 1.21 5.88
N LEU A 110 -3.06 0.73 4.83
CA LEU A 110 -3.70 -0.10 3.81
C LEU A 110 -4.21 -1.44 4.37
N ALA A 111 -3.46 -2.05 5.29
CA ALA A 111 -3.90 -3.27 5.97
C ALA A 111 -5.14 -3.02 6.84
N ALA A 112 -5.16 -1.92 7.60
CA ALA A 112 -6.29 -1.55 8.44
C ALA A 112 -7.57 -1.27 7.63
N VAL A 113 -7.45 -0.60 6.47
CA VAL A 113 -8.59 -0.38 5.56
C VAL A 113 -9.18 -1.71 5.09
N LYS A 114 -8.32 -2.64 4.64
CA LYS A 114 -8.77 -3.96 4.15
C LYS A 114 -9.43 -4.80 5.24
N ASP A 115 -8.86 -4.81 6.45
CA ASP A 115 -9.44 -5.51 7.60
C ASP A 115 -10.80 -4.92 8.00
N ASN A 116 -10.93 -3.59 7.98
CA ASN A 116 -12.21 -2.93 8.24
C ASN A 116 -13.27 -3.29 7.19
N GLU A 117 -12.91 -3.26 5.91
CA GLU A 117 -13.81 -3.67 4.83
C GLU A 117 -14.24 -5.14 4.96
N PHE A 118 -13.31 -6.02 5.33
CA PHE A 118 -13.61 -7.43 5.55
C PHE A 118 -14.60 -7.62 6.71
N ARG A 119 -14.33 -7.03 7.88
CA ARG A 119 -15.22 -7.09 9.05
C ARG A 119 -16.59 -6.48 8.77
N LYS A 120 -16.66 -5.44 7.95
CA LYS A 120 -17.93 -4.84 7.54
C LYS A 120 -18.74 -5.82 6.70
N ARG A 121 -18.13 -6.51 5.74
CA ARG A 121 -18.79 -7.54 4.92
C ARG A 121 -19.26 -8.72 5.76
N GLU A 122 -18.46 -9.20 6.71
CA GLU A 122 -18.87 -10.28 7.61
C GLU A 122 -20.11 -9.92 8.43
N LYS A 123 -20.15 -8.69 8.98
CA LYS A 123 -21.31 -8.20 9.73
C LYS A 123 -22.56 -8.06 8.84
N GLU A 124 -22.40 -7.60 7.60
CA GLU A 124 -23.50 -7.50 6.64
C GLU A 124 -24.04 -8.90 6.26
N GLU A 125 -23.17 -9.88 6.08
CA GLU A 125 -23.55 -11.27 5.81
C GLU A 125 -24.26 -11.91 7.01
N GLU A 126 -23.72 -11.75 8.22
CA GLU A 126 -24.33 -12.24 9.45
C GLU A 126 -25.72 -11.62 9.68
N ALA A 127 -25.86 -10.31 9.49
CA ALA A 127 -27.15 -9.63 9.59
C ALA A 127 -28.15 -10.13 8.53
N SER A 128 -27.70 -10.37 7.30
CA SER A 128 -28.52 -10.97 6.24
C SER A 128 -28.98 -12.38 6.60
N LEU A 129 -28.10 -13.23 7.14
CA LEU A 129 -28.44 -14.58 7.58
C LEU A 129 -29.44 -14.56 8.75
N ALA A 130 -29.25 -13.67 9.72
CA ALA A 130 -30.16 -13.49 10.84
C ALA A 130 -31.56 -13.06 10.36
N ALA A 131 -31.64 -12.09 9.44
CA ALA A 131 -32.90 -11.64 8.86
C ALA A 131 -33.63 -12.77 8.11
N ARG A 132 -32.90 -13.60 7.37
CA ARG A 132 -33.47 -14.78 6.69
C ARG A 132 -34.02 -15.80 7.67
N ARG A 133 -33.30 -16.10 8.77
CA ARG A 133 -33.77 -17.02 9.81
C ARG A 133 -35.05 -16.52 10.47
N LEU A 134 -35.07 -15.27 10.90
CA LEU A 134 -36.25 -14.65 11.52
C LEU A 134 -37.46 -14.68 10.57
N ALA A 135 -37.27 -14.39 9.29
CA ALA A 135 -38.35 -14.48 8.31
C ALA A 135 -38.90 -15.90 8.16
N MET A 136 -38.03 -16.93 8.16
CA MET A 136 -38.47 -18.33 8.07
C MET A 136 -39.22 -18.78 9.33
N ASP A 137 -38.79 -18.38 10.52
CA ASP A 137 -39.48 -18.72 11.78
C ASP A 137 -40.88 -18.10 11.84
N THR A 138 -41.05 -16.85 11.39
CA THR A 138 -42.40 -16.21 11.35
C THR A 138 -43.36 -16.88 10.37
N LEU A 139 -42.84 -17.43 9.27
CA LEU A 139 -43.63 -18.16 8.28
C LEU A 139 -44.06 -19.54 8.79
N SER A 140 -43.20 -20.25 9.54
CA SER A 140 -43.55 -21.54 10.12
C SER A 140 -44.63 -21.39 11.21
N GLU A 141 -44.49 -20.41 12.11
CA GLU A 141 -45.51 -20.08 13.13
C GLU A 141 -46.87 -19.74 12.50
N SER A 142 -46.87 -19.00 11.39
CA SER A 142 -48.10 -18.65 10.66
C SER A 142 -48.75 -19.85 9.96
N SER A 143 -47.98 -20.91 9.65
CA SER A 143 -48.47 -22.12 8.98
C SER A 143 -49.09 -23.14 9.94
N GLU A 144 -48.63 -23.18 11.20
CA GLU A 144 -49.15 -24.11 12.22
C GLU A 144 -50.50 -23.64 12.83
N GLY A 145 -50.92 -22.40 12.55
CA GLY A 145 -52.09 -21.76 13.18
C GLY A 145 -53.36 -21.59 12.34
N SER A 146 -53.48 -22.12 11.11
CA SER A 146 -54.68 -21.91 10.27
C SER A 146 -55.24 -23.19 9.62
N PRO A 147 -56.45 -23.66 9.99
CA PRO A 147 -57.17 -24.64 9.19
C PRO A 147 -57.75 -23.97 7.92
N PRO A 148 -57.91 -24.70 6.80
CA PRO A 148 -58.44 -24.12 5.56
C PRO A 148 -59.88 -23.64 5.78
N LYS A 149 -60.09 -22.31 5.69
CA LYS A 149 -61.43 -21.71 5.71
C LYS A 149 -62.18 -22.15 4.45
N LYS A 150 -63.01 -23.19 4.57
CA LYS A 150 -64.05 -23.54 3.60
C LYS A 150 -64.91 -22.29 3.35
N ARG A 151 -64.87 -21.76 2.12
CA ARG A 151 -65.79 -20.72 1.67
C ARG A 151 -67.20 -21.31 1.71
N LYS A 152 -68.12 -20.62 2.41
CA LYS A 152 -69.55 -20.95 2.45
C LYS A 152 -70.15 -20.71 1.06
N GLU A 153 -70.71 -21.75 0.46
CA GLU A 153 -71.72 -21.62 -0.57
C GLU A 153 -73.05 -21.36 0.15
N THR A 154 -73.62 -20.17 -0.04
CA THR A 154 -74.97 -19.85 0.43
C THR A 154 -75.93 -20.05 -0.73
N GLU A 155 -76.63 -21.19 -0.73
CA GLU A 155 -77.90 -21.34 -1.46
C GLU A 155 -78.95 -20.41 -0.82
N LEU A 156 -79.56 -19.57 -1.65
CA LEU A 156 -80.81 -18.89 -1.32
C LEU A 156 -81.88 -19.49 -2.25
N ALA A 157 -82.81 -20.24 -1.65
CA ALA A 157 -84.06 -20.64 -2.27
C ALA A 157 -85.12 -19.55 -2.09
#